data_AF-A0A7Y3G0J2-F1
#
_entry.id   AF-A0A7Y3G0J2-F1
#
_cell.length_a   1.000
_cell.length_b   1.000
_cell.length_c   1.000
_cell.angle_alpha   90.00
_cell.angle_beta   90.00
_cell.angle_gamma   90.00
#
_symmetry.space_group_name_H-M   'P 1'
#
loop_
_entity.id
_entity.type
_entity.pdbx_description
1 polymer ?
#
loop_
_entity_poly.entity_id
_entity_poly.type
_entity_poly.pdbx_seq_one_letter_code
_entity_poly.pdbx_strand_id
1 'polypeptide(L)'
;MRLSKPRSDTCPGICQFLAGLMLLLPATTVLAGEAAIEPTDNGTDVLQDTTVDADSRSSETSAEAEKLVEAVPAHEHLVPLADAVTTAEESQAAPLQLLGKDIMPGTAHRLSWSATELFEGVPVSTPVLAVNGALPGPTLCLTAAVHGDELNGIEIVRRVLHEIAPSKLSGAVIGIPIVNVQGFRRGSRYLPDRRDLNRYFPGNPNGSAAARIAYSLFNDLIAHCDALVDLHTGSFERSNLPQIRADLRNPDVVTLTQGFGSMVVLHSKPTVGTLRHAATLAGIPAVTVEAGGPSQLELAEVKHGVKGIETLLSTLGMVRKKRFWGDPEPVYYKSSWVRADNGGILLADVSLGSTVRKGDLLGTITDPMSNQRSELFSPYSGRIIGLARNQVVMPGFAAFHVGIQADDVIAEAKALGAAQKPGTGGYVDGMSE
;
A
#
# COMPACT_ATOMS: atom_id res chain seq x y z
N MET A 1 -51.38 39.29 8.16
CA MET A 1 -51.89 37.92 8.39
C MET A 1 -50.76 37.14 9.04
N ARG A 2 -50.62 36.97 10.36
CA ARG A 2 -51.49 36.44 11.43
C ARG A 2 -52.01 35.01 11.17
N LEU A 3 -51.73 34.15 12.16
CA LEU A 3 -52.29 32.83 12.52
C LEU A 3 -51.60 31.62 11.86
N SER A 4 -51.33 30.48 12.53
CA SER A 4 -51.48 30.06 13.94
C SER A 4 -50.91 28.64 14.10
N LYS A 5 -50.43 28.31 15.31
CA LYS A 5 -50.21 26.93 15.81
C LYS A 5 -51.50 26.09 15.77
N PRO A 6 -51.38 24.77 16.03
CA PRO A 6 -52.12 24.24 17.17
C PRO A 6 -51.25 23.49 18.20
N ARG A 7 -51.70 23.60 19.46
CA ARG A 7 -51.35 22.83 20.67
C ARG A 7 -52.37 21.68 20.81
N SER A 8 -51.92 20.49 21.24
CA SER A 8 -52.14 19.84 22.57
C SER A 8 -53.41 18.99 22.67
N ASP A 9 -53.27 17.83 23.32
CA ASP A 9 -54.04 17.32 24.48
C ASP A 9 -53.71 15.81 24.62
N THR A 10 -53.01 15.34 25.68
CA THR A 10 -53.53 14.82 26.98
C THR A 10 -54.73 13.87 26.79
N CYS A 11 -54.80 12.64 27.31
CA CYS A 11 -54.62 12.16 28.69
C CYS A 11 -54.87 10.59 28.71
N PRO A 12 -55.16 9.86 29.81
CA PRO A 12 -54.22 9.03 30.60
C PRO A 12 -54.63 7.54 30.84
N GLY A 13 -53.75 6.76 31.48
CA GLY A 13 -54.14 5.94 32.65
C GLY A 13 -54.12 4.39 32.57
N ILE A 14 -53.82 3.82 33.76
CA ILE A 14 -54.09 2.45 34.30
C ILE A 14 -52.90 1.46 34.21
N CYS A 15 -52.13 1.23 35.29
CA CYS A 15 -52.32 0.22 36.39
C CYS A 15 -52.24 -1.24 35.88
N GLN A 16 -51.61 -2.26 36.49
CA GLN A 16 -50.91 -2.49 37.77
C GLN A 16 -50.47 -3.98 37.78
N PHE A 17 -49.46 -4.34 38.59
CA PHE A 17 -49.26 -5.62 39.32
C PHE A 17 -48.78 -6.96 38.65
N LEU A 18 -47.66 -7.47 39.20
CA LEU A 18 -47.30 -8.84 39.68
C LEU A 18 -45.86 -9.20 39.25
N ALA A 19 -44.82 -9.24 40.11
CA ALA A 19 -44.53 -10.04 41.32
C ALA A 19 -44.06 -11.50 41.03
N GLY A 20 -42.87 -11.84 41.57
CA GLY A 20 -42.29 -13.20 41.67
C GLY A 20 -41.39 -13.59 40.48
N LEU A 21 -40.22 -14.20 40.61
CA LEU A 21 -39.75 -15.13 41.63
C LEU A 21 -38.21 -15.18 41.65
N MET A 22 -37.68 -15.17 42.86
CA MET A 22 -36.29 -15.36 43.28
C MET A 22 -35.89 -16.84 43.12
N LEU A 23 -34.68 -17.16 42.65
CA LEU A 23 -34.00 -18.42 42.97
C LEU A 23 -32.47 -18.27 42.90
N LEU A 24 -31.84 -18.75 43.97
CA LEU A 24 -30.43 -18.64 44.36
C LEU A 24 -29.60 -19.83 43.88
N LEU A 25 -28.37 -19.52 43.41
CA LEU A 25 -27.05 -20.16 43.67
C LEU A 25 -26.79 -21.66 43.31
N PRO A 26 -25.51 -22.15 43.25
CA PRO A 26 -24.23 -21.49 43.56
C PRO A 26 -23.11 -21.61 42.50
N ALA A 27 -22.02 -20.92 42.83
CA ALA A 27 -20.70 -20.88 42.22
C ALA A 27 -19.91 -22.20 42.30
N THR A 28 -18.95 -22.37 41.38
CA THR A 28 -17.73 -23.15 41.59
C THR A 28 -16.52 -22.41 41.04
N THR A 29 -15.66 -21.98 41.95
CA THR A 29 -14.25 -21.62 41.76
C THR A 29 -13.40 -22.88 41.72
N VAL A 30 -12.44 -22.96 40.80
CA VAL A 30 -11.20 -23.75 40.95
C VAL A 30 -10.02 -22.87 40.55
N LEU A 31 -9.00 -22.88 41.41
CA LEU A 31 -7.74 -22.14 41.37
C LEU A 31 -6.58 -23.14 41.15
N ALA A 32 -5.43 -22.60 40.72
CA ALA A 32 -4.07 -23.18 40.60
C ALA A 32 -3.82 -24.08 39.37
N GLY A 33 -2.70 -23.99 38.64
CA GLY A 33 -1.44 -23.26 38.81
C GLY A 33 -0.26 -24.20 38.53
N GLU A 34 0.60 -23.86 37.56
CA GLU A 34 2.01 -24.30 37.33
C GLU A 34 2.42 -23.75 35.93
N ALA A 35 3.29 -22.75 35.79
CA ALA A 35 4.76 -22.81 35.71
C ALA A 35 5.33 -23.97 34.87
N ALA A 36 6.37 -23.88 34.05
CA ALA A 36 7.16 -22.82 33.41
C ALA A 36 8.13 -23.58 32.49
N ILE A 37 8.34 -23.17 31.23
CA ILE A 37 9.59 -23.45 30.48
C ILE A 37 9.88 -22.26 29.53
N GLU A 38 10.88 -21.45 29.90
CA GLU A 38 11.56 -20.51 29.02
C GLU A 38 12.53 -21.24 28.07
N PRO A 39 12.76 -20.71 26.87
CA PRO A 39 14.08 -20.67 26.30
C PRO A 39 14.58 -19.22 26.33
N THR A 40 15.70 -19.05 27.04
CA THR A 40 16.59 -17.90 27.02
C THR A 40 16.91 -17.48 25.59
N ASP A 41 16.66 -16.22 25.24
CA ASP A 41 17.39 -15.54 24.17
C ASP A 41 18.02 -14.26 24.72
N ASN A 42 19.34 -14.23 24.64
CA ASN A 42 20.21 -13.21 25.21
C ASN A 42 20.32 -12.04 24.22
N GLY A 43 19.76 -10.90 24.60
CA GLY A 43 20.40 -9.60 24.40
C GLY A 43 20.77 -9.21 22.98
N THR A 44 19.78 -8.79 22.21
CA THR A 44 19.88 -7.60 21.32
C THR A 44 18.46 -7.20 20.94
N ASP A 45 17.90 -6.22 21.65
CA ASP A 45 16.59 -5.64 21.30
C ASP A 45 16.73 -4.82 20.01
N VAL A 46 16.73 -5.52 18.88
CA VAL A 46 16.35 -4.94 17.59
C VAL A 46 14.84 -4.78 17.66
N LEU A 47 14.38 -3.55 17.84
CA LEU A 47 12.97 -3.15 17.75
C LEU A 47 12.30 -3.92 16.60
N GLN A 48 11.40 -4.85 16.93
CA GLN A 48 10.68 -5.63 15.93
C GLN A 48 9.83 -4.69 15.08
N ASP A 49 10.22 -4.57 13.81
CA ASP A 49 9.50 -3.84 12.78
C ASP A 49 8.19 -4.57 12.43
N THR A 50 7.08 -4.01 12.92
CA THR A 50 5.72 -4.52 12.71
C THR A 50 5.06 -4.01 11.42
N THR A 51 5.76 -3.27 10.56
CA THR A 51 5.16 -2.65 9.34
C THR A 51 5.14 -3.60 8.13
N VAL A 52 4.76 -4.85 8.36
CA VAL A 52 4.34 -5.73 7.29
C VAL A 52 3.03 -5.20 6.69
N ASP A 53 2.98 -5.12 5.36
CA ASP A 53 1.77 -4.80 4.59
C ASP A 53 0.78 -5.97 4.68
N ALA A 54 0.25 -6.19 5.89
CA ALA A 54 -0.42 -7.41 6.30
C ALA A 54 -1.91 -7.44 5.94
N ASP A 55 -2.50 -6.37 5.40
CA ASP A 55 -3.94 -6.37 5.05
C ASP A 55 -4.21 -6.91 3.63
N SER A 56 -3.17 -7.42 2.97
CA SER A 56 -3.25 -8.34 1.84
C SER A 56 -3.64 -9.78 2.23
N ARG A 57 -3.89 -10.04 3.53
CA ARG A 57 -4.04 -11.36 4.17
C ARG A 57 -5.25 -12.21 3.79
N SER A 58 -6.16 -11.74 2.92
CA SER A 58 -7.23 -12.63 2.44
C SER A 58 -6.72 -13.75 1.52
N SER A 59 -5.42 -13.82 1.22
CA SER A 59 -4.85 -14.82 0.30
C SER A 59 -3.41 -15.25 0.59
N GLU A 60 -2.85 -15.04 1.79
CA GLU A 60 -1.48 -15.52 2.14
C GLU A 60 -1.29 -17.03 1.86
N THR A 61 -2.37 -17.82 1.89
CA THR A 61 -2.35 -19.25 1.57
C THR A 61 -2.11 -19.60 0.09
N SER A 62 -2.22 -18.65 -0.84
CA SER A 62 -2.23 -18.99 -2.27
C SER A 62 -0.86 -18.92 -2.95
N ALA A 63 0.03 -18.05 -2.47
CA ALA A 63 1.40 -17.93 -3.00
C ALA A 63 2.30 -19.08 -2.52
N GLU A 64 2.21 -19.44 -1.23
CA GLU A 64 3.00 -20.54 -0.67
C GLU A 64 2.59 -21.92 -1.19
N ALA A 65 1.31 -22.08 -1.56
CA ALA A 65 0.80 -23.33 -2.12
C ALA A 65 1.25 -23.57 -3.58
N GLU A 66 1.60 -22.52 -4.33
CA GLU A 66 2.00 -22.62 -5.73
C GLU A 66 3.51 -22.39 -5.84
N LYS A 67 4.25 -23.35 -6.42
CA LYS A 67 5.71 -23.20 -6.63
C LYS A 67 5.97 -22.12 -7.68
N LEU A 68 6.11 -20.87 -7.25
CA LEU A 68 6.57 -19.76 -8.08
C LEU A 68 8.03 -20.01 -8.47
N VAL A 69 8.43 -19.54 -9.66
CA VAL A 69 9.84 -19.58 -10.06
C VAL A 69 10.63 -18.52 -9.29
N GLU A 70 11.93 -18.72 -9.15
CA GLU A 70 12.80 -17.65 -8.67
C GLU A 70 12.85 -16.52 -9.71
N ALA A 71 12.89 -15.28 -9.21
CA ALA A 71 13.09 -14.14 -10.09
C ALA A 71 14.51 -14.23 -10.67
N VAL A 72 14.62 -14.21 -12.00
CA VAL A 72 15.92 -14.09 -12.65
C VAL A 72 16.45 -12.69 -12.35
N PRO A 73 17.70 -12.53 -11.88
CA PRO A 73 18.29 -11.22 -11.68
C PRO A 73 18.18 -10.42 -12.99
N ALA A 74 17.65 -9.21 -12.89
CA ALA A 74 17.72 -8.26 -13.99
C ALA A 74 19.19 -7.84 -14.21
N HIS A 75 19.47 -7.20 -15.35
CA HIS A 75 20.80 -6.75 -15.74
C HIS A 75 21.59 -6.14 -14.57
N GLU A 76 22.90 -6.42 -14.46
CA GLU A 76 23.76 -5.78 -13.46
C GLU A 76 23.72 -4.26 -13.66
N HIS A 77 23.09 -3.54 -12.72
CA HIS A 77 23.15 -2.08 -12.68
C HIS A 77 24.58 -1.66 -12.27
N LEU A 78 25.45 -1.47 -13.26
CA LEU A 78 26.84 -1.06 -13.06
C LEU A 78 26.97 0.37 -12.49
N VAL A 79 25.90 1.16 -12.56
CA VAL A 79 25.85 2.56 -12.15
C VAL A 79 24.51 2.84 -11.43
N PRO A 80 24.50 3.57 -10.29
CA PRO A 80 23.26 3.97 -9.63
C PRO A 80 22.30 4.69 -10.58
N LEU A 81 20.99 4.47 -10.43
CA LEU A 81 19.95 4.98 -11.34
C LEU A 81 20.01 6.50 -11.58
N ALA A 82 20.38 7.27 -10.55
CA ALA A 82 20.52 8.73 -10.63
C ALA A 82 21.76 9.16 -11.45
N ASP A 83 22.80 8.33 -11.46
CA ASP A 83 24.07 8.60 -12.14
C ASP A 83 24.04 8.09 -13.60
N ALA A 84 23.16 7.13 -13.91
CA ALA A 84 23.01 6.52 -15.22
C ALA A 84 22.74 7.52 -16.36
N VAL A 85 22.08 8.65 -16.07
CA VAL A 85 21.86 9.72 -17.06
C VAL A 85 23.14 10.54 -17.30
N THR A 86 23.92 10.80 -16.25
CA THR A 86 25.12 11.64 -16.35
C THR A 86 26.27 10.95 -17.07
N THR A 87 26.39 9.62 -16.92
CA THR A 87 27.38 8.81 -17.64
C THR A 87 27.04 8.61 -19.11
N ALA A 88 25.80 8.90 -19.51
CA ALA A 88 25.30 8.60 -20.84
C ALA A 88 25.51 9.75 -21.86
N GLU A 89 25.94 10.94 -21.41
CA GLU A 89 26.08 12.16 -22.24
C GLU A 89 27.01 11.99 -23.47
N GLU A 90 27.86 10.96 -23.51
CA GLU A 90 28.76 10.67 -24.64
C GLU A 90 28.21 9.63 -25.64
N SER A 91 27.05 9.02 -25.38
CA SER A 91 26.49 7.92 -26.19
C SER A 91 25.24 8.34 -26.99
N GLN A 92 25.02 7.71 -28.15
CA GLN A 92 23.76 7.87 -28.89
C GLN A 92 22.68 6.96 -28.27
N ALA A 93 21.45 7.45 -28.20
CA ALA A 93 20.30 6.64 -27.77
C ALA A 93 20.11 5.44 -28.72
N ALA A 94 19.87 4.26 -28.15
CA ALA A 94 19.67 3.02 -28.90
C ALA A 94 18.17 2.70 -29.08
N PRO A 95 17.79 1.92 -30.10
CA PRO A 95 16.44 1.36 -30.17
C PRO A 95 16.11 0.54 -28.92
N LEU A 96 14.93 0.78 -28.34
CA LEU A 96 14.40 -0.02 -27.25
C LEU A 96 13.76 -1.29 -27.84
N GLN A 97 14.29 -2.46 -27.48
CA GLN A 97 13.72 -3.76 -27.84
C GLN A 97 12.66 -4.16 -26.82
N LEU A 98 11.41 -4.25 -27.24
CA LEU A 98 10.31 -4.62 -26.35
C LEU A 98 9.25 -5.42 -27.11
N LEU A 99 8.84 -6.57 -26.56
CA LEU A 99 7.85 -7.48 -27.17
C LEU A 99 8.15 -7.81 -28.64
N GLY A 100 9.43 -8.05 -28.96
CA GLY A 100 9.89 -8.40 -30.31
C GLY A 100 9.84 -7.24 -31.33
N LYS A 101 9.75 -5.98 -30.87
CA LYS A 101 9.80 -4.81 -31.74
C LYS A 101 10.90 -3.84 -31.32
N ASP A 102 11.50 -3.20 -32.33
CA ASP A 102 12.40 -2.07 -32.14
C ASP A 102 11.60 -0.76 -32.08
N ILE A 103 11.73 -0.03 -30.98
CA ILE A 103 11.18 1.32 -30.81
C ILE A 103 12.35 2.30 -30.99
N MET A 104 12.34 3.04 -32.09
CA MET A 104 13.44 3.95 -32.41
C MET A 104 13.56 5.11 -31.40
N PRO A 105 14.76 5.65 -31.18
CA PRO A 105 14.94 6.83 -30.33
C PRO A 105 14.06 8.01 -30.76
N GLY A 106 13.51 8.72 -29.79
CA GLY A 106 12.64 9.88 -30.01
C GLY A 106 11.26 9.53 -30.57
N THR A 107 10.79 8.29 -30.41
CA THR A 107 9.43 7.88 -30.82
C THR A 107 8.61 7.30 -29.67
N ALA A 108 7.30 7.23 -29.88
CA ALA A 108 6.35 6.60 -28.96
C ALA A 108 5.50 5.58 -29.71
N HIS A 109 5.33 4.39 -29.13
CA HIS A 109 4.64 3.27 -29.75
C HIS A 109 3.62 2.66 -28.78
N ARG A 110 2.48 2.25 -29.32
CA ARG A 110 1.55 1.36 -28.63
C ARG A 110 1.82 -0.07 -29.09
N LEU A 111 2.30 -0.89 -28.17
CA LEU A 111 2.49 -2.32 -28.34
C LEU A 111 1.30 -3.10 -27.78
N SER A 112 1.29 -4.40 -28.03
CA SER A 112 0.30 -5.35 -27.52
C SER A 112 1.03 -6.48 -26.81
N TRP A 113 0.75 -6.62 -25.52
CA TRP A 113 1.17 -7.77 -24.71
C TRP A 113 -0.02 -8.69 -24.48
N SER A 114 0.18 -10.00 -24.59
CA SER A 114 -0.89 -10.98 -24.40
C SER A 114 -0.40 -12.13 -23.54
N ALA A 115 -0.75 -12.08 -22.26
CA ALA A 115 -0.38 -13.11 -21.29
C ALA A 115 -1.42 -14.21 -21.11
N THR A 116 -2.60 -14.06 -21.69
CA THR A 116 -3.68 -15.04 -21.60
C THR A 116 -4.54 -15.00 -22.85
N GLU A 117 -5.35 -16.04 -23.04
CA GLU A 117 -6.38 -16.14 -24.07
C GLU A 117 -7.77 -16.24 -23.45
N LEU A 118 -8.80 -16.02 -24.27
CA LEU A 118 -10.20 -16.32 -23.98
C LEU A 118 -10.46 -17.82 -24.18
N PHE A 119 -11.66 -18.30 -23.83
CA PHE A 119 -12.01 -19.72 -23.94
C PHE A 119 -12.01 -20.23 -25.39
N GLU A 120 -12.12 -19.32 -26.37
CA GLU A 120 -12.00 -19.60 -27.80
C GLU A 120 -10.55 -19.64 -28.32
N GLY A 121 -9.54 -19.52 -27.43
CA GLY A 121 -8.12 -19.46 -27.82
C GLY A 121 -7.71 -18.09 -28.40
N VAL A 122 -8.53 -17.06 -28.22
CA VAL A 122 -8.23 -15.71 -28.72
C VAL A 122 -7.38 -14.96 -27.69
N PRO A 123 -6.18 -14.47 -28.04
CA PRO A 123 -5.33 -13.73 -27.11
C PRO A 123 -6.01 -12.46 -26.57
N VAL A 124 -5.91 -12.24 -25.27
CA VAL A 124 -6.34 -10.99 -24.64
C VAL A 124 -5.21 -9.97 -24.83
N SER A 125 -5.41 -9.05 -25.75
CA SER A 125 -4.47 -7.95 -26.02
C SER A 125 -4.55 -6.89 -24.91
N THR A 126 -3.42 -6.66 -24.26
CA THR A 126 -3.21 -5.61 -23.25
C THR A 126 -2.29 -4.54 -23.85
N PRO A 127 -2.73 -3.28 -23.93
CA PRO A 127 -1.89 -2.20 -24.44
C PRO A 127 -0.68 -1.93 -23.55
N VAL A 128 0.51 -1.89 -24.17
CA VAL A 128 1.74 -1.40 -23.54
C VAL A 128 2.13 -0.13 -24.28
N LEU A 129 2.26 0.97 -23.54
CA LEU A 129 2.69 2.26 -24.08
C LEU A 129 4.20 2.38 -23.84
N ALA A 130 4.97 2.58 -24.89
CA ALA A 130 6.41 2.73 -24.78
C ALA A 130 6.84 4.04 -25.41
N VAL A 131 7.56 4.86 -24.65
CA VAL A 131 8.18 6.09 -25.13
C VAL A 131 9.69 5.92 -25.04
N ASN A 132 10.36 5.85 -26.19
CA ASN A 132 11.81 5.82 -26.24
C ASN A 132 12.34 7.25 -26.46
N GLY A 133 13.18 7.70 -25.55
CA GLY A 133 13.77 9.02 -25.58
C GLY A 133 14.75 9.20 -26.73
N ALA A 134 14.98 10.46 -27.12
CA ALA A 134 16.02 10.79 -28.09
C ALA A 134 17.42 10.79 -27.48
N LEU A 135 17.50 10.80 -26.14
CA LEU A 135 18.74 10.81 -25.37
C LEU A 135 18.87 9.49 -24.60
N PRO A 136 20.10 9.00 -24.36
CA PRO A 136 20.31 7.79 -23.57
C PRO A 136 19.99 8.03 -22.08
N GLY A 137 19.64 6.97 -21.36
CA GLY A 137 19.24 7.03 -19.95
C GLY A 137 18.50 5.76 -19.51
N PRO A 138 17.98 5.72 -18.26
CA PRO A 138 17.33 4.54 -17.72
C PRO A 138 15.93 4.28 -18.30
N THR A 139 15.45 3.06 -18.15
CA THR A 139 14.10 2.62 -18.48
C THR A 139 13.24 2.55 -17.23
N LEU A 140 12.25 3.44 -17.11
CA LEU A 140 11.28 3.43 -16.01
C LEU A 140 9.99 2.72 -16.43
N CYS A 141 9.57 1.73 -15.64
CA CYS A 141 8.29 1.04 -15.84
C CYS A 141 7.22 1.54 -14.88
N LEU A 142 6.03 1.81 -15.43
CA LEU A 142 4.83 2.23 -14.70
C LEU A 142 3.73 1.20 -14.92
N THR A 143 3.33 0.49 -13.87
CA THR A 143 2.19 -0.44 -13.91
C THR A 143 1.01 0.14 -13.16
N ALA A 144 -0.19 -0.13 -13.66
CA ALA A 144 -1.43 0.18 -12.95
C ALA A 144 -2.47 -0.90 -13.17
N ALA A 145 -3.46 -0.91 -12.28
CA ALA A 145 -4.56 -1.87 -12.28
C ALA A 145 -4.08 -3.33 -12.38
N VAL A 146 -3.06 -3.68 -11.59
CA VAL A 146 -2.81 -5.08 -11.21
C VAL A 146 -4.06 -5.66 -10.53
N HIS A 147 -4.76 -4.81 -9.77
CA HIS A 147 -6.15 -5.00 -9.39
C HIS A 147 -7.07 -4.21 -10.33
N GLY A 148 -8.09 -4.86 -10.88
CA GLY A 148 -8.90 -4.28 -11.95
C GLY A 148 -9.83 -3.14 -11.54
N ASP A 149 -10.08 -2.94 -10.24
CA ASP A 149 -10.94 -1.89 -9.70
C ASP A 149 -10.19 -0.59 -9.36
N GLU A 150 -8.87 -0.51 -9.59
CA GLU A 150 -8.04 0.61 -9.14
C GLU A 150 -7.83 1.65 -10.25
N LEU A 151 -8.81 2.54 -10.42
CA LEU A 151 -8.91 3.45 -11.58
C LEU A 151 -7.89 4.59 -11.62
N ASN A 152 -7.47 5.10 -10.44
CA ASN A 152 -6.62 6.30 -10.37
C ASN A 152 -5.26 6.08 -11.03
N GLY A 153 -4.63 4.92 -10.79
CA GLY A 153 -3.35 4.54 -11.41
C GLY A 153 -3.42 4.51 -12.94
N ILE A 154 -4.53 4.00 -13.50
CA ILE A 154 -4.74 3.91 -14.96
C ILE A 154 -4.64 5.31 -15.58
N GLU A 155 -5.34 6.28 -14.99
CA GLU A 155 -5.37 7.65 -15.50
C GLU A 155 -4.04 8.39 -15.27
N ILE A 156 -3.34 8.11 -14.18
CA ILE A 156 -1.99 8.65 -13.93
C ILE A 156 -1.02 8.17 -15.02
N VAL A 157 -0.92 6.86 -15.25
CA VAL A 157 -0.04 6.29 -16.28
C VAL A 157 -0.39 6.85 -17.66
N ARG A 158 -1.68 6.90 -17.99
CA ARG A 158 -2.15 7.45 -19.27
C ARG A 158 -1.69 8.90 -19.46
N ARG A 159 -1.90 9.78 -18.48
CA ARG A 159 -1.50 11.20 -18.60
C ARG A 159 0.01 11.35 -18.75
N VAL A 160 0.78 10.68 -17.89
CA VAL A 160 2.25 10.74 -17.94
C VAL A 160 2.76 10.32 -19.32
N LEU A 161 2.36 9.14 -19.81
CA LEU A 161 2.86 8.61 -21.08
C LEU A 161 2.46 9.46 -22.30
N HIS A 162 1.28 10.10 -22.26
CA HIS A 162 0.82 10.97 -23.36
C HIS A 162 1.39 12.40 -23.30
N GLU A 163 1.89 12.84 -22.15
CA GLU A 163 2.49 14.18 -21.97
C GLU A 163 4.01 14.20 -22.18
N ILE A 164 4.68 13.04 -22.09
CA ILE A 164 6.11 12.93 -22.39
C ILE A 164 6.34 13.24 -23.88
N ALA A 165 7.20 14.24 -24.14
CA ALA A 165 7.73 14.49 -25.48
C ALA A 165 8.96 13.60 -25.71
N PRO A 166 8.92 12.61 -26.63
CA PRO A 166 10.02 11.65 -26.81
C PRO A 166 11.35 12.34 -27.18
N SER A 167 11.30 13.45 -27.92
CA SER A 167 12.48 14.25 -28.30
C SER A 167 13.18 14.95 -27.13
N LYS A 168 12.59 14.96 -25.94
CA LYS A 168 13.11 15.60 -24.72
C LYS A 168 13.31 14.62 -23.56
N LEU A 169 13.15 13.33 -23.82
CA LEU A 169 13.31 12.28 -22.84
C LEU A 169 14.72 11.67 -22.95
N SER A 170 15.36 11.46 -21.82
CA SER A 170 16.54 10.61 -21.64
C SER A 170 16.12 9.25 -21.11
N GLY A 171 16.51 8.19 -21.80
CA GLY A 171 16.09 6.82 -21.51
C GLY A 171 14.69 6.53 -22.06
N ALA A 172 13.96 5.64 -21.40
CA ALA A 172 12.64 5.20 -21.85
C ALA A 172 11.61 5.13 -20.72
N VAL A 173 10.34 5.30 -21.06
CA VAL A 173 9.23 5.06 -20.13
C VAL A 173 8.28 4.05 -20.74
N ILE A 174 8.05 2.95 -20.03
CA ILE A 174 7.12 1.89 -20.42
C ILE A 174 5.93 1.92 -19.44
N GLY A 175 4.74 2.14 -19.97
CA GLY A 175 3.50 2.17 -19.20
C GLY A 175 2.60 1.00 -19.55
N ILE A 176 2.10 0.30 -18.52
CA ILE A 176 1.03 -0.71 -18.63
C ILE A 176 -0.15 -0.21 -17.79
N PRO A 177 -1.05 0.62 -18.36
CA PRO A 177 -2.12 1.25 -17.59
C PRO A 177 -3.11 0.24 -17.01
N ILE A 178 -3.28 -0.93 -17.64
CA ILE A 178 -4.22 -1.95 -17.19
C ILE A 178 -3.54 -3.32 -17.29
N VAL A 179 -2.93 -3.77 -16.21
CA VAL A 179 -2.33 -5.11 -16.14
C VAL A 179 -3.41 -6.20 -16.13
N ASN A 180 -4.38 -6.11 -15.22
CA ASN A 180 -5.44 -7.09 -15.07
C ASN A 180 -6.68 -6.67 -15.87
N VAL A 181 -6.58 -6.77 -17.21
CA VAL A 181 -7.68 -6.41 -18.14
C VAL A 181 -8.96 -7.19 -17.84
N GLN A 182 -8.84 -8.45 -17.41
CA GLN A 182 -10.00 -9.27 -17.07
C GLN A 182 -10.71 -8.74 -15.82
N GLY A 183 -9.96 -8.41 -14.76
CA GLY A 183 -10.48 -7.78 -13.55
C GLY A 183 -11.10 -6.42 -13.85
N PHE A 184 -10.44 -5.60 -14.68
CA PHE A 184 -10.92 -4.28 -15.07
C PHE A 184 -12.28 -4.33 -15.76
N ARG A 185 -12.46 -5.26 -16.71
CA ARG A 185 -13.76 -5.48 -17.37
C ARG A 185 -14.89 -5.83 -16.42
N ARG A 186 -14.58 -6.36 -15.23
CA ARG A 186 -15.57 -6.73 -14.20
C ARG A 186 -15.65 -5.73 -13.06
N GLY A 187 -14.85 -4.65 -13.08
CA GLY A 187 -14.70 -3.75 -11.93
C GLY A 187 -14.26 -4.51 -10.67
N SER A 188 -13.32 -5.44 -10.80
CA SER A 188 -12.93 -6.37 -9.74
C SER A 188 -11.44 -6.38 -9.52
N ARG A 189 -11.04 -6.37 -8.25
CA ARG A 189 -9.67 -6.64 -7.80
C ARG A 189 -9.07 -7.91 -8.41
N TYR A 190 -9.87 -8.97 -8.47
CA TYR A 190 -9.38 -10.32 -8.74
C TYR A 190 -9.43 -10.69 -10.23
N LEU A 191 -8.71 -11.75 -10.59
CA LEU A 191 -8.93 -12.47 -11.85
C LEU A 191 -10.28 -13.21 -11.85
N PRO A 192 -10.81 -13.66 -13.01
CA PRO A 192 -12.10 -14.35 -13.08
C PRO A 192 -12.22 -15.58 -12.16
N ASP A 193 -11.10 -16.24 -11.90
CA ASP A 193 -10.97 -17.38 -10.99
C ASP A 193 -10.76 -16.98 -9.51
N ARG A 194 -10.98 -15.69 -9.19
CA ARG A 194 -10.89 -15.08 -7.84
C ARG A 194 -9.48 -15.00 -7.25
N ARG A 195 -8.44 -15.29 -8.03
CA ARG A 195 -7.05 -15.10 -7.59
C ARG A 195 -6.68 -13.62 -7.59
N ASP A 196 -5.95 -13.21 -6.56
CA ASP A 196 -5.31 -11.90 -6.50
C ASP A 196 -3.97 -11.99 -7.25
N LEU A 197 -3.88 -11.36 -8.43
CA LEU A 197 -2.69 -11.41 -9.27
C LEU A 197 -1.42 -10.95 -8.50
N ASN A 198 -1.55 -10.00 -7.57
CA ASN A 198 -0.45 -9.47 -6.79
C ASN A 198 -0.03 -10.40 -5.62
N ARG A 199 -0.33 -11.70 -5.72
CA ARG A 199 0.21 -12.79 -4.86
C ARG A 199 0.98 -13.84 -5.65
N TYR A 200 1.10 -13.67 -6.97
CA TYR A 200 1.66 -14.69 -7.84
C TYR A 200 2.95 -14.26 -8.53
N PHE A 201 3.56 -13.13 -8.19
CA PHE A 201 4.83 -12.69 -8.76
C PHE A 201 6.04 -13.41 -8.12
N PRO A 202 7.09 -13.76 -8.89
CA PRO A 202 7.31 -13.44 -10.31
C PRO A 202 6.54 -14.34 -11.29
N GLY A 203 5.83 -15.37 -10.81
CA GLY A 203 4.96 -16.21 -11.65
C GLY A 203 5.43 -17.65 -11.79
N ASN A 204 4.70 -18.39 -12.62
CA ASN A 204 5.07 -19.72 -13.10
C ASN A 204 4.40 -19.95 -14.47
N PRO A 205 5.15 -20.22 -15.55
CA PRO A 205 4.59 -20.39 -16.90
C PRO A 205 3.74 -21.67 -17.04
N ASN A 206 3.90 -22.60 -16.09
CA ASN A 206 3.15 -23.86 -15.99
C ASN A 206 2.13 -23.85 -14.84
N GLY A 207 1.92 -22.69 -14.21
CA GLY A 207 1.05 -22.51 -13.06
C GLY A 207 -0.40 -22.17 -13.42
N SER A 208 -1.12 -21.65 -12.44
CA SER A 208 -2.46 -21.07 -12.58
C SER A 208 -2.48 -19.89 -13.56
N ALA A 209 -3.69 -19.48 -13.99
CA ALA A 209 -3.83 -18.30 -14.87
C ALA A 209 -3.14 -17.06 -14.28
N ALA A 210 -3.27 -16.85 -12.96
CA ALA A 210 -2.58 -15.77 -12.25
C ALA A 210 -1.05 -15.89 -12.34
N ALA A 211 -0.49 -17.07 -12.08
CA ALA A 211 0.94 -17.31 -12.14
C ALA A 211 1.51 -17.17 -13.56
N ARG A 212 0.77 -17.59 -14.59
CA ARG A 212 1.19 -17.42 -15.99
C ARG A 212 1.16 -15.96 -16.43
N ILE A 213 0.15 -15.21 -16.00
CA ILE A 213 0.07 -13.77 -16.25
C ILE A 213 1.20 -13.03 -15.54
N ALA A 214 1.44 -13.34 -14.26
CA ALA A 214 2.54 -12.77 -13.50
C ALA A 214 3.89 -13.08 -14.15
N TYR A 215 4.10 -14.33 -14.58
CA TYR A 215 5.33 -14.76 -15.27
C TYR A 215 5.57 -13.98 -16.56
N SER A 216 4.56 -13.89 -17.43
CA SER A 216 4.69 -13.17 -18.69
C SER A 216 4.89 -11.66 -18.45
N LEU A 217 4.16 -11.03 -17.53
CA LEU A 217 4.39 -9.62 -17.21
C LEU A 217 5.82 -9.39 -16.71
N PHE A 218 6.27 -10.23 -15.78
CA PHE A 218 7.57 -10.05 -15.17
C PHE A 218 8.70 -10.23 -16.18
N ASN A 219 8.70 -11.34 -16.92
CA ASN A 219 9.80 -11.68 -17.83
C ASN A 219 9.76 -10.90 -19.15
N ASP A 220 8.58 -10.62 -19.69
CA ASP A 220 8.47 -10.00 -21.02
C ASP A 220 8.50 -8.46 -20.97
N LEU A 221 8.34 -7.87 -19.77
CA LEU A 221 8.26 -6.42 -19.58
C LEU A 221 9.12 -5.93 -18.41
N ILE A 222 8.84 -6.38 -17.18
CA ILE A 222 9.45 -5.79 -15.97
C ILE A 222 10.95 -6.04 -15.88
N ALA A 223 11.41 -7.23 -16.27
CA ALA A 223 12.83 -7.60 -16.26
C ALA A 223 13.70 -6.76 -17.20
N HIS A 224 13.08 -5.99 -18.11
CA HIS A 224 13.76 -5.10 -19.06
C HIS A 224 13.81 -3.64 -18.58
N CYS A 225 13.41 -3.36 -17.34
CA CYS A 225 13.37 -2.00 -16.78
C CYS A 225 14.45 -1.81 -15.71
N ASP A 226 14.92 -0.57 -15.56
CA ASP A 226 15.88 -0.19 -14.51
C ASP A 226 15.21 0.23 -13.20
N ALA A 227 13.91 0.57 -13.25
CA ALA A 227 13.12 0.85 -12.06
C ALA A 227 11.62 0.61 -12.32
N LEU A 228 10.88 0.39 -11.24
CA LEU A 228 9.44 0.14 -11.29
C LEU A 228 8.65 1.02 -10.32
N VAL A 229 7.57 1.62 -10.82
CA VAL A 229 6.51 2.21 -10.00
C VAL A 229 5.22 1.47 -10.27
N ASP A 230 4.71 0.79 -9.24
CA ASP A 230 3.46 0.06 -9.31
C ASP A 230 2.34 0.86 -8.62
N LEU A 231 1.39 1.36 -9.40
CA LEU A 231 0.32 2.24 -8.92
C LEU A 231 -0.90 1.45 -8.48
N HIS A 232 -1.26 1.60 -7.21
CA HIS A 232 -2.40 1.00 -6.53
C HIS A 232 -3.30 2.09 -5.92
N THR A 233 -4.43 1.64 -5.39
CA THR A 233 -5.29 2.45 -4.51
C THR A 233 -5.66 1.67 -3.25
N GLY A 234 -6.40 2.31 -2.34
CA GLY A 234 -7.01 1.65 -1.20
C GLY A 234 -7.71 0.35 -1.60
N SER A 235 -7.49 -0.71 -0.84
CA SER A 235 -8.17 -1.98 -1.08
C SER A 235 -9.56 -1.98 -0.47
N PHE A 236 -10.54 -2.56 -1.18
CA PHE A 236 -11.95 -2.55 -0.76
C PHE A 236 -12.45 -1.09 -0.57
N GLU A 237 -13.59 -0.83 0.05
CA GLU A 237 -14.10 0.55 0.23
C GLU A 237 -13.24 1.40 1.21
N ARG A 238 -11.92 1.35 1.11
CA ARG A 238 -10.93 2.20 1.78
C ARG A 238 -10.33 3.17 0.78
N SER A 239 -9.81 4.28 1.28
CA SER A 239 -9.04 5.24 0.51
C SER A 239 -7.70 5.48 1.20
N ASN A 240 -6.66 5.67 0.40
CA ASN A 240 -5.32 6.01 0.85
C ASN A 240 -5.00 7.47 0.49
N LEU A 241 -4.36 8.18 1.41
CA LEU A 241 -3.67 9.42 1.06
C LEU A 241 -2.57 9.09 0.03
N PRO A 242 -2.28 9.97 -0.97
CA PRO A 242 -1.16 9.81 -1.86
C PRO A 242 0.14 9.55 -1.10
N GLN A 243 0.64 8.33 -1.23
CA GLN A 243 1.82 7.88 -0.51
C GLN A 243 2.59 6.84 -1.29
N ILE A 244 3.86 6.70 -0.93
CA ILE A 244 4.79 5.72 -1.49
C ILE A 244 5.07 4.69 -0.42
N ARG A 245 4.89 3.42 -0.75
CA ARG A 245 5.29 2.29 0.08
C ARG A 245 6.61 1.74 -0.44
N ALA A 246 7.62 1.76 0.42
CA ALA A 246 8.99 1.48 0.02
C ALA A 246 9.80 0.78 1.13
N ASP A 247 10.70 -0.12 0.72
CA ASP A 247 11.68 -0.69 1.64
C ASP A 247 12.90 0.22 1.74
N LEU A 248 12.87 1.13 2.72
CA LEU A 248 13.90 2.14 2.96
C LEU A 248 15.23 1.56 3.50
N ARG A 249 15.34 0.24 3.61
CA ARG A 249 16.61 -0.45 3.90
C ARG A 249 17.44 -0.68 2.64
N ASN A 250 16.81 -0.62 1.46
CA ASN A 250 17.47 -0.72 0.18
C ASN A 250 17.82 0.69 -0.35
N PRO A 251 19.11 1.03 -0.54
CA PRO A 251 19.54 2.37 -0.94
C PRO A 251 19.05 2.78 -2.35
N ASP A 252 18.92 1.84 -3.27
CA ASP A 252 18.42 2.14 -4.62
C ASP A 252 16.92 2.46 -4.58
N VAL A 253 16.16 1.79 -3.71
CA VAL A 253 14.75 2.11 -3.45
C VAL A 253 14.63 3.47 -2.77
N VAL A 254 15.51 3.82 -1.83
CA VAL A 254 15.53 5.16 -1.20
C VAL A 254 15.72 6.25 -2.25
N THR A 255 16.64 6.06 -3.21
CA THR A 255 16.86 6.98 -4.32
C THR A 255 15.57 7.23 -5.11
N LEU A 256 14.79 6.16 -5.37
CA LEU A 256 13.51 6.28 -6.06
C LEU A 256 12.50 7.11 -5.24
N THR A 257 12.41 6.91 -3.93
CA THR A 257 11.46 7.66 -3.07
C THR A 257 11.74 9.15 -3.02
N GLN A 258 13.01 9.56 -3.06
CA GLN A 258 13.40 10.98 -3.07
C GLN A 258 12.92 11.72 -4.33
N GLY A 259 12.65 10.99 -5.41
CA GLY A 259 12.18 11.55 -6.68
C GLY A 259 10.70 11.98 -6.70
N PHE A 260 9.91 11.63 -5.69
CA PHE A 260 8.47 11.94 -5.69
C PHE A 260 8.09 13.23 -4.97
N GLY A 261 9.06 13.96 -4.41
CA GLY A 261 8.86 15.28 -3.79
C GLY A 261 7.82 15.27 -2.66
N SER A 262 6.66 15.87 -2.91
CA SER A 262 5.59 16.08 -1.91
C SER A 262 4.65 14.88 -1.75
N MET A 263 5.19 13.66 -1.67
CA MET A 263 4.40 12.46 -1.35
C MET A 263 4.88 11.89 -0.03
N VAL A 264 3.92 11.49 0.82
CA VAL A 264 4.24 10.77 2.06
C VAL A 264 4.97 9.49 1.72
N VAL A 265 6.02 9.16 2.46
CA VAL A 265 6.72 7.89 2.32
C VAL A 265 6.42 7.03 3.54
N LEU A 266 5.99 5.80 3.31
CA LEU A 266 5.80 4.79 4.33
C LEU A 266 6.83 3.68 4.13
N HIS A 267 7.68 3.47 5.14
CA HIS A 267 8.52 2.29 5.20
C HIS A 267 7.63 1.05 5.29
N SER A 268 7.83 0.10 4.37
CA SER A 268 7.21 -1.22 4.46
C SER A 268 8.02 -2.28 3.72
N LYS A 269 8.15 -3.46 4.36
CA LYS A 269 8.73 -4.64 3.72
C LYS A 269 7.81 -5.12 2.59
N PRO A 270 8.36 -5.51 1.42
CA PRO A 270 7.55 -6.08 0.36
C PRO A 270 7.05 -7.47 0.73
N THR A 271 5.76 -7.72 0.54
CA THR A 271 5.14 -9.02 0.82
C THR A 271 5.47 -10.00 -0.31
N VAL A 272 5.87 -11.23 0.04
CA VAL A 272 6.15 -12.31 -0.93
C VAL A 272 4.95 -12.50 -1.87
N GLY A 273 5.23 -12.72 -3.15
CA GLY A 273 4.20 -12.87 -4.19
C GLY A 273 3.73 -11.55 -4.81
N THR A 274 4.11 -10.40 -4.26
CA THR A 274 3.79 -9.09 -4.87
C THR A 274 4.76 -8.72 -5.98
N LEU A 275 4.30 -7.90 -6.93
CA LEU A 275 5.15 -7.38 -8.01
C LEU A 275 6.34 -6.59 -7.46
N ARG A 276 6.11 -5.73 -6.45
CA ARG A 276 7.18 -4.99 -5.77
C ARG A 276 8.23 -5.94 -5.18
N HIS A 277 7.81 -7.00 -4.51
CA HIS A 277 8.72 -8.01 -3.97
C HIS A 277 9.57 -8.64 -5.06
N ALA A 278 8.93 -9.18 -6.11
CA ALA A 278 9.62 -9.83 -7.21
C ALA A 278 10.63 -8.91 -7.92
N ALA A 279 10.25 -7.65 -8.17
CA ALA A 279 11.13 -6.67 -8.80
C ALA A 279 12.35 -6.36 -7.91
N THR A 280 12.15 -6.06 -6.62
CA THR A 280 13.27 -5.78 -5.71
C THR A 280 14.18 -6.98 -5.51
N LEU A 281 13.63 -8.21 -5.52
CA LEU A 281 14.41 -9.44 -5.43
C LEU A 281 15.27 -9.67 -6.69
N ALA A 282 14.79 -9.24 -7.86
CA ALA A 282 15.54 -9.29 -9.11
C ALA A 282 16.55 -8.14 -9.26
N GLY A 283 16.73 -7.28 -8.25
CA GLY A 283 17.65 -6.14 -8.31
C GLY A 283 17.05 -4.88 -8.96
N ILE A 284 15.76 -4.88 -9.31
CA ILE A 284 15.08 -3.70 -9.87
C ILE A 284 14.47 -2.88 -8.72
N PRO A 285 14.94 -1.65 -8.47
CA PRO A 285 14.36 -0.77 -7.46
C PRO A 285 12.88 -0.52 -7.76
N ALA A 286 12.01 -0.86 -6.81
CA ALA A 286 10.57 -0.78 -7.00
C ALA A 286 9.86 -0.14 -5.80
N VAL A 287 8.88 0.70 -6.10
CA VAL A 287 7.97 1.29 -5.10
C VAL A 287 6.51 1.07 -5.49
N THR A 288 5.64 1.03 -4.49
CA THR A 288 4.20 1.07 -4.70
C THR A 288 3.70 2.48 -4.42
N VAL A 289 2.96 3.08 -5.35
CA VAL A 289 2.25 4.34 -5.13
C VAL A 289 0.80 4.02 -4.82
N GLU A 290 0.31 4.50 -3.69
CA GLU A 290 -1.08 4.42 -3.28
C GLU A 290 -1.75 5.77 -3.49
N ALA A 291 -2.85 5.85 -4.24
CA ALA A 291 -3.51 7.12 -4.52
C ALA A 291 -5.05 6.99 -4.55
N GLY A 292 -5.72 7.37 -3.47
CA GLY A 292 -7.18 7.31 -3.35
C GLY A 292 -7.72 5.92 -3.03
N GLY A 293 -8.99 5.68 -3.35
CA GLY A 293 -9.69 4.40 -3.18
C GLY A 293 -9.98 3.70 -4.51
N PRO A 294 -10.61 2.52 -4.48
CA PRO A 294 -10.95 1.78 -5.68
C PRO A 294 -12.32 2.20 -6.21
N SER A 295 -12.65 1.69 -7.39
CA SER A 295 -13.93 1.81 -8.09
C SER A 295 -14.37 3.24 -8.44
N GLN A 296 -13.56 4.24 -8.13
CA GLN A 296 -13.85 5.65 -8.38
C GLN A 296 -12.62 6.37 -8.93
N LEU A 297 -12.85 7.37 -9.77
CA LEU A 297 -11.81 8.23 -10.29
C LEU A 297 -11.74 9.52 -9.47
N GLU A 298 -10.69 9.65 -8.66
CA GLU A 298 -10.49 10.78 -7.75
C GLU A 298 -9.47 11.75 -8.37
N LEU A 299 -9.97 12.79 -9.06
CA LEU A 299 -9.13 13.67 -9.88
C LEU A 299 -8.04 14.43 -9.10
N ALA A 300 -8.26 14.69 -7.80
CA ALA A 300 -7.25 15.29 -6.94
C ALA A 300 -6.05 14.34 -6.76
N GLU A 301 -6.34 13.06 -6.48
CA GLU A 301 -5.33 12.01 -6.29
C GLU A 301 -4.60 11.70 -7.59
N VAL A 302 -5.32 11.66 -8.72
CA VAL A 302 -4.73 11.54 -10.06
C VAL A 302 -3.76 12.70 -10.33
N LYS A 303 -4.16 13.94 -10.03
CA LYS A 303 -3.30 15.11 -10.24
C LYS A 303 -2.06 15.07 -9.35
N HIS A 304 -2.18 14.59 -8.11
CA HIS A 304 -1.06 14.41 -7.20
C HIS A 304 -0.10 13.32 -7.72
N GLY A 305 -0.65 12.18 -8.14
CA GLY A 305 0.06 11.06 -8.75
C GLY A 305 0.87 11.48 -9.98
N VAL A 306 0.23 12.15 -10.95
CA VAL A 306 0.91 12.66 -12.16
C VAL A 306 2.09 13.55 -11.80
N LYS A 307 1.89 14.51 -10.88
CA LYS A 307 2.98 15.40 -10.46
C LYS A 307 4.15 14.65 -9.82
N GLY A 308 3.87 13.65 -8.98
CA GLY A 308 4.90 12.83 -8.35
C GLY A 308 5.72 12.00 -9.35
N ILE A 309 5.07 11.48 -10.40
CA ILE A 309 5.79 10.78 -11.48
C ILE A 309 6.58 11.76 -12.34
N GLU A 310 6.02 12.93 -12.68
CA GLU A 310 6.73 13.95 -13.46
C GLU A 310 8.01 14.43 -12.78
N THR A 311 7.99 14.60 -11.45
CA THR A 311 9.21 14.91 -10.71
C THR A 311 10.12 13.72 -10.58
N LEU A 312 9.60 12.50 -10.47
CA LEU A 312 10.46 11.33 -10.45
C LEU A 312 11.30 11.31 -11.73
N LEU A 313 10.66 11.46 -12.89
CA LEU A 313 11.35 11.61 -14.17
C LEU A 313 12.36 12.75 -14.16
N SER A 314 12.02 13.90 -13.57
CA SER A 314 12.92 15.05 -13.43
C SER A 314 14.11 14.79 -12.50
N THR A 315 13.92 14.02 -11.44
CA THR A 315 14.95 13.73 -10.42
C THR A 315 15.91 12.67 -10.91
N LEU A 316 15.38 11.68 -11.63
CA LEU A 316 16.16 10.68 -12.38
C LEU A 316 16.88 11.27 -13.60
N GLY A 317 16.72 12.57 -13.89
CA GLY A 317 17.36 13.21 -15.04
C GLY A 317 16.75 12.87 -16.40
N MET A 318 15.66 12.11 -16.43
CA MET A 318 14.99 11.67 -17.66
C MET A 318 14.33 12.84 -18.41
N VAL A 319 13.93 13.89 -17.70
CA VAL A 319 13.41 15.13 -18.31
C VAL A 319 14.07 16.35 -17.69
N ARG A 320 14.06 17.48 -18.42
CA ARG A 320 14.63 18.74 -17.91
C ARG A 320 14.04 19.10 -16.55
N LYS A 321 14.92 19.42 -15.59
CA LYS A 321 14.53 19.79 -14.23
C LYS A 321 13.41 20.84 -14.22
N LYS A 322 12.27 20.47 -13.63
CA LYS A 322 11.21 21.42 -13.23
C LYS A 322 11.48 21.82 -11.78
N ARG A 323 11.00 23.01 -11.37
CA ARG A 323 11.07 23.45 -9.98
C ARG A 323 10.26 22.46 -9.12
N PHE A 324 10.84 21.98 -8.01
CA PHE A 324 10.14 21.13 -7.04
C PHE A 324 8.80 21.77 -6.64
N TRP A 325 7.74 20.96 -6.57
CA TRP A 325 6.43 21.40 -6.09
C TRP A 325 6.23 20.90 -4.66
N GLY A 326 5.70 21.80 -3.84
CA GLY A 326 5.36 21.58 -2.45
C GLY A 326 6.56 21.38 -1.51
N ASP A 327 6.24 21.28 -0.23
CA ASP A 327 7.20 21.03 0.83
C ASP A 327 7.41 19.51 0.99
N PRO A 328 8.59 19.06 1.45
CA PRO A 328 8.82 17.65 1.75
C PRO A 328 7.76 17.10 2.71
N GLU A 329 7.15 15.98 2.34
CA GLU A 329 6.18 15.28 3.18
C GLU A 329 6.90 14.33 4.17
N PRO A 330 6.26 13.96 5.29
CA PRO A 330 6.86 13.07 6.29
C PRO A 330 7.19 11.68 5.74
N VAL A 331 8.26 11.10 6.30
CA VAL A 331 8.60 9.68 6.18
C VAL A 331 8.15 8.97 7.46
N TYR A 332 7.27 8.00 7.32
CA TYR A 332 6.81 7.16 8.43
C TYR A 332 7.55 5.83 8.44
N TYR A 333 8.27 5.55 9.52
CA TYR A 333 8.91 4.24 9.75
C TYR A 333 8.02 3.26 10.51
N LYS A 334 6.94 3.77 11.13
CA LYS A 334 5.96 2.98 11.88
C LYS A 334 4.56 3.42 11.45
N SER A 335 3.67 2.47 11.30
CA SER A 335 2.24 2.72 11.09
C SER A 335 1.42 1.61 11.71
N SER A 336 0.14 1.87 11.98
CA SER A 336 -0.76 0.85 12.52
C SER A 336 -2.18 1.05 12.01
N TRP A 337 -2.85 -0.08 11.75
CA TRP A 337 -4.30 -0.09 11.55
C TRP A 337 -5.03 -0.10 12.89
N VAL A 338 -5.99 0.79 13.04
CA VAL A 338 -7.03 0.73 14.07
C VAL A 338 -8.17 -0.10 13.51
N ARG A 339 -8.50 -1.19 14.20
CA ARG A 339 -9.47 -2.18 13.74
C ARG A 339 -10.77 -2.05 14.52
N ALA A 340 -11.87 -2.40 13.85
CA ALA A 340 -13.20 -2.49 14.46
C ALA A 340 -13.26 -3.65 15.45
N ASP A 341 -13.63 -3.40 16.71
CA ASP A 341 -13.89 -4.48 17.67
C ASP A 341 -15.28 -5.11 17.44
N ASN A 342 -16.23 -4.30 16.95
CA ASN A 342 -17.63 -4.68 16.77
C ASN A 342 -18.06 -4.53 15.31
N GLY A 343 -19.07 -5.27 14.90
CA GLY A 343 -19.71 -5.10 13.59
C GLY A 343 -20.78 -4.00 13.60
N GLY A 344 -21.01 -3.37 12.46
CA GLY A 344 -22.05 -2.35 12.30
C GLY A 344 -21.73 -1.37 11.17
N ILE A 345 -22.42 -0.24 11.13
CA ILE A 345 -22.17 0.85 10.18
C ILE A 345 -21.11 1.78 10.76
N LEU A 346 -19.94 1.83 10.11
CA LEU A 346 -18.87 2.77 10.43
C LEU A 346 -19.20 4.15 9.87
N LEU A 347 -19.08 5.15 10.73
CA LEU A 347 -19.09 6.57 10.39
C LEU A 347 -17.75 7.16 10.86
N ALA A 348 -16.94 7.62 9.92
CA ALA A 348 -15.67 8.26 10.23
C ALA A 348 -15.89 9.71 10.70
N ASP A 349 -15.22 10.09 11.79
CA ASP A 349 -15.20 11.45 12.34
C ASP A 349 -13.92 12.22 11.92
N VAL A 350 -12.98 11.55 11.26
CA VAL A 350 -11.74 12.12 10.71
C VAL A 350 -11.64 11.96 9.20
N SER A 351 -10.82 12.80 8.56
CA SER A 351 -10.53 12.74 7.12
C SER A 351 -9.11 12.26 6.82
N LEU A 352 -8.86 11.80 5.59
CA LEU A 352 -7.50 11.51 5.13
C LEU A 352 -6.59 12.74 5.30
N GLY A 353 -5.37 12.49 5.74
CA GLY A 353 -4.38 13.52 6.01
C GLY A 353 -4.55 14.25 7.35
N SER A 354 -5.62 13.99 8.13
CA SER A 354 -5.82 14.59 9.45
C SER A 354 -4.71 14.18 10.42
N THR A 355 -4.26 15.12 11.25
CA THR A 355 -3.39 14.82 12.40
C THR A 355 -4.25 14.44 13.60
N VAL A 356 -3.90 13.35 14.28
CA VAL A 356 -4.61 12.83 15.45
C VAL A 356 -3.62 12.61 16.60
N ARG A 357 -4.12 12.65 17.83
CA ARG A 357 -3.41 12.31 19.06
C ARG A 357 -3.90 10.98 19.60
N LYS A 358 -3.07 10.33 20.43
CA LYS A 358 -3.53 9.19 21.22
C LYS A 358 -4.76 9.57 22.06
N GLY A 359 -5.82 8.78 21.94
CA GLY A 359 -7.11 8.98 22.60
C GLY A 359 -8.12 9.79 21.79
N ASP A 360 -7.76 10.33 20.63
CA ASP A 360 -8.73 11.04 19.78
C ASP A 360 -9.75 10.06 19.18
N LEU A 361 -11.01 10.49 19.10
CA LEU A 361 -12.08 9.74 18.44
C LEU A 361 -11.84 9.76 16.92
N LEU A 362 -11.80 8.58 16.29
CA LEU A 362 -11.62 8.40 14.86
C LEU A 362 -12.95 8.17 14.13
N GLY A 363 -13.88 7.49 14.78
CA GLY A 363 -15.17 7.16 14.21
C GLY A 363 -16.06 6.38 15.17
N THR A 364 -17.30 6.18 14.76
CA THR A 364 -18.30 5.42 15.51
C THR A 364 -18.84 4.29 14.67
N ILE A 365 -18.98 3.10 15.26
CA ILE A 365 -19.70 1.97 14.68
C ILE A 365 -21.06 1.87 15.34
N THR A 366 -22.13 1.93 14.54
CA THR A 366 -23.51 1.79 15.04
C THR A 366 -24.13 0.50 14.52
N ASP A 367 -24.64 -0.34 15.43
CA ASP A 367 -25.50 -1.48 15.07
C ASP A 367 -26.86 -0.95 14.56
N PRO A 368 -27.24 -1.17 13.29
CA PRO A 368 -28.49 -0.66 12.74
C PRO A 368 -29.74 -1.32 13.35
N MET A 369 -29.61 -2.45 14.04
CA MET A 369 -30.73 -3.18 14.63
C MET A 369 -31.00 -2.77 16.07
N SER A 370 -29.96 -2.65 16.88
CA SER A 370 -30.09 -2.30 18.31
C SER A 370 -29.80 -0.83 18.61
N ASN A 371 -29.26 -0.08 17.65
CA ASN A 371 -28.73 1.28 17.82
C ASN A 371 -27.63 1.39 18.88
N GLN A 372 -27.01 0.27 19.29
CA GLN A 372 -25.81 0.28 20.11
C GLN A 372 -24.65 0.91 19.33
N ARG A 373 -23.85 1.70 20.04
CA ARG A 373 -22.70 2.42 19.47
C ARG A 373 -21.42 1.95 20.13
N SER A 374 -20.39 1.77 19.32
CA SER A 374 -19.01 1.56 19.74
C SER A 374 -18.13 2.63 19.12
N GLU A 375 -17.24 3.21 19.91
CA GLU A 375 -16.35 4.29 19.50
C GLU A 375 -14.96 3.73 19.20
N LEU A 376 -14.34 4.21 18.13
CA LEU A 376 -12.97 3.88 17.73
C LEU A 376 -12.05 5.02 18.10
N PHE A 377 -11.13 4.80 19.02
CA PHE A 377 -10.13 5.79 19.43
C PHE A 377 -8.77 5.49 18.82
N SER A 378 -7.99 6.54 18.53
CA SER A 378 -6.61 6.38 18.07
C SER A 378 -5.71 5.89 19.21
N PRO A 379 -5.01 4.77 19.06
CA PRO A 379 -4.02 4.34 20.05
C PRO A 379 -2.70 5.13 19.96
N TYR A 380 -2.51 5.91 18.90
CA TYR A 380 -1.25 6.59 18.57
C TYR A 380 -1.48 8.06 18.18
N SER A 381 -0.48 8.92 18.35
CA SER A 381 -0.46 10.22 17.67
C SER A 381 0.22 10.09 16.32
N GLY A 382 -0.30 10.80 15.31
CA GLY A 382 0.17 10.64 13.96
C GLY A 382 -0.77 11.26 12.92
N ARG A 383 -0.68 10.76 11.69
CA ARG A 383 -1.50 11.21 10.57
C ARG A 383 -2.33 10.06 10.01
N ILE A 384 -3.57 10.33 9.66
CA ILE A 384 -4.42 9.37 8.94
C ILE A 384 -3.92 9.26 7.50
N ILE A 385 -3.23 8.17 7.18
CA ILE A 385 -2.67 7.89 5.84
C ILE A 385 -3.54 6.93 5.02
N GLY A 386 -4.54 6.32 5.65
CA GLY A 386 -5.57 5.50 5.01
C GLY A 386 -6.79 5.41 5.91
N LEU A 387 -7.98 5.23 5.33
CA LEU A 387 -9.21 5.00 6.09
C LEU A 387 -10.25 4.25 5.28
N ALA A 388 -11.17 3.61 5.98
CA ALA A 388 -12.39 3.05 5.46
C ALA A 388 -13.43 4.14 5.20
N ARG A 389 -13.97 4.18 3.98
CA ARG A 389 -15.16 4.99 3.69
C ARG A 389 -16.31 4.49 4.56
N ASN A 390 -17.29 5.36 4.81
CA ASN A 390 -18.48 5.00 5.60
C ASN A 390 -19.17 3.77 4.99
N GLN A 391 -19.17 2.66 5.72
CA GLN A 391 -19.58 1.34 5.21
C GLN A 391 -19.96 0.40 6.35
N VAL A 392 -20.52 -0.76 6.01
CA VAL A 392 -20.69 -1.85 6.98
C VAL A 392 -19.35 -2.53 7.22
N VAL A 393 -18.98 -2.68 8.48
CA VAL A 393 -17.73 -3.33 8.91
C VAL A 393 -18.04 -4.50 9.84
N MET A 394 -17.10 -5.45 9.90
CA MET A 394 -17.15 -6.60 10.79
C MET A 394 -16.05 -6.49 11.86
N PRO A 395 -16.16 -7.21 12.99
CA PRO A 395 -15.04 -7.33 13.93
C PRO A 395 -13.73 -7.71 13.22
N GLY A 396 -12.64 -7.04 13.59
CA GLY A 396 -11.32 -7.16 12.99
C GLY A 396 -11.10 -6.32 11.73
N PHE A 397 -12.11 -5.63 11.19
CA PHE A 397 -11.96 -4.84 9.97
C PHE A 397 -11.01 -3.65 10.18
N ALA A 398 -10.06 -3.45 9.25
CA ALA A 398 -9.10 -2.35 9.28
C ALA A 398 -9.76 -1.02 8.89
N ALA A 399 -10.07 -0.18 9.89
CA ALA A 399 -10.88 1.03 9.71
C ALA A 399 -10.04 2.28 9.45
N PHE A 400 -8.94 2.49 10.18
CA PHE A 400 -8.09 3.68 10.04
C PHE A 400 -6.62 3.28 10.05
N HIS A 401 -5.82 3.83 9.15
CA HIS A 401 -4.37 3.61 9.09
C HIS A 401 -3.65 4.88 9.55
N VAL A 402 -2.96 4.77 10.67
CA VAL A 402 -2.23 5.89 11.28
C VAL A 402 -0.74 5.74 10.97
N GLY A 403 -0.16 6.73 10.29
CA GLY A 403 1.29 6.92 10.20
C GLY A 403 1.79 7.55 11.48
N ILE A 404 2.69 6.87 12.20
CA ILE A 404 3.11 7.22 13.56
C ILE A 404 4.39 8.07 13.49
N GLN A 405 4.36 9.25 14.11
CA GLN A 405 5.52 10.15 14.15
C GLN A 405 6.62 9.63 15.09
N ALA A 406 7.88 9.97 14.78
CA ALA A 406 9.06 9.46 15.48
C ALA A 406 9.11 9.82 16.99
N ASP A 407 8.54 10.97 17.39
CA ASP A 407 8.58 11.41 18.79
C ASP A 407 7.80 10.47 19.72
N ASP A 408 6.69 9.90 19.25
CA ASP A 408 5.91 8.90 19.99
C ASP A 408 6.63 7.56 20.08
N VAL A 409 7.43 7.19 19.07
CA VAL A 409 8.26 5.97 19.10
C VAL A 409 9.33 6.08 20.17
N ILE A 410 9.96 7.25 20.30
CA ILE A 410 10.96 7.51 21.35
C ILE A 410 10.30 7.54 22.73
N ALA A 411 9.10 8.13 22.85
CA ALA A 411 8.36 8.16 24.11
C ALA A 411 7.91 6.76 24.57
N GLU A 412 7.42 5.93 23.65
CA GLU A 412 7.00 4.55 23.90
C GLU A 412 8.20 3.65 24.25
N ALA A 413 9.32 3.77 23.53
CA ALA A 413 10.57 3.09 23.85
C ALA A 413 11.13 3.49 25.23
N LYS A 414 11.05 4.78 25.59
CA LYS A 414 11.43 5.26 26.93
C LYS A 414 10.49 4.76 28.03
N ALA A 415 9.19 4.67 27.77
CA ALA A 415 8.21 4.15 28.72
C ALA A 415 8.42 2.65 28.99
N LEU A 416 8.73 1.86 27.94
CA LEU A 416 9.06 0.44 28.04
C LEU A 416 10.41 0.20 28.73
N GLY A 417 11.44 1.00 28.40
CA GLY A 417 12.75 0.94 29.06
C GLY A 417 12.73 1.41 30.52
N ALA A 418 11.79 2.28 30.91
CA ALA A 418 11.62 2.69 32.30
C ALA A 418 10.92 1.62 33.16
N ALA A 419 10.16 0.71 32.54
CA ALA A 419 9.53 -0.43 33.23
C ALA A 419 10.52 -1.57 33.53
N GLN A 420 11.66 -1.61 32.84
CA GLN A 420 12.79 -2.52 33.10
C GLN A 420 13.93 -1.79 33.82
N LYS A 421 13.72 -1.35 35.07
CA LYS A 421 14.85 -1.12 35.98
C LYS A 421 15.08 -2.38 36.81
N PRO A 422 16.29 -2.96 36.83
CA PRO A 422 16.63 -3.98 37.81
C PRO A 422 16.53 -3.35 39.20
N GLY A 423 15.82 -4.03 40.10
CA GLY A 423 15.80 -3.66 41.51
C GLY A 423 17.23 -3.56 42.02
N THR A 424 17.53 -2.44 42.69
CA THR A 424 18.76 -2.22 43.42
C THR A 424 18.87 -3.26 44.55
N GLY A 425 19.53 -4.38 44.26
CA GLY A 425 20.03 -5.33 45.26
C GLY A 425 21.42 -4.91 45.68
N GLY A 426 21.56 -4.53 46.96
CA GLY A 426 22.74 -3.85 47.51
C GLY A 426 24.04 -4.64 47.42
N TYR A 427 25.10 -3.94 47.03
CA TYR A 427 26.48 -4.32 47.29
C TYR A 427 26.90 -3.63 48.59
N VAL A 428 27.16 -4.40 49.64
CA VAL A 428 27.76 -3.92 50.89
C VAL A 428 29.23 -4.29 50.83
N ASP A 429 30.09 -3.29 50.80
CA ASP A 429 31.54 -3.42 50.92
C ASP A 429 31.97 -2.90 52.29
N GLY A 430 32.94 -3.57 52.92
CA GLY A 430 33.50 -3.15 54.21
C GLY A 430 34.24 -4.26 54.98
N MET A 431 35.55 -4.42 54.68
CA MET A 431 36.53 -5.15 55.50
C MET A 431 37.08 -4.31 56.67
N SER A 432 37.60 -5.01 57.70
CA SER A 432 38.41 -4.60 58.89
C SER A 432 37.67 -3.85 60.01
N GLU A 433 37.74 -4.21 61.29
CA GLU A 433 38.58 -5.12 62.12
C GLU A 433 37.74 -6.11 62.95
#